data_AF-A0A372ZUL2-F1
#
_entry.id   AF-A0A372ZUL2-F1
#
_cell.length_a   1.000
_cell.length_b   1.000
_cell.length_c   1.000
_cell.angle_alpha   90.00
_cell.angle_beta   90.00
_cell.angle_gamma   90.00
#
_symmetry.space_group_name_H-M   'P 1'
#
loop_
_entity.id
_entity.type
_entity.pdbx_description
1 polymer ?
#
loop_
_entity_poly.entity_id
_entity_poly.type
_entity_poly.pdbx_seq_one_letter_code
_entity_poly.pdbx_strand_id
1 'polypeptide(L)'
;MGQMHFKRPLGGECATTCYQTPVPWCSIGPRSRGSAGDAQMQATLIDRSPACAWMSLHPRLSAELVGRLADALGGDDVTLNSEVWQGHFAEGLVWALACAAGLNPGKRVLDVDGVDIQICFPGKAGTKRYPLIEAQIKSCSNPTYVNDSFSYPIPVKNYNDLIGVVGEDLPSRRYLFLAHVPAEKTEYVESSVGSSQFRHAIYWVDLMEKDPIDPEKQAHKSVHVPKSNLLTVETLTGLVTGTLAIGGE
;
A
#
# COMPACT_ATOMS: atom_id res chain seq x y z
N MET A 1 -41.69 36.36 29.17
CA MET A 1 -41.73 35.26 30.15
C MET A 1 -41.34 34.00 29.40
N GLY A 2 -40.25 33.28 29.65
CA GLY A 2 -39.13 33.45 30.58
C GLY A 2 -37.85 32.91 29.93
N GLN A 3 -36.72 33.49 30.31
CA GLN A 3 -35.37 33.06 29.95
C GLN A 3 -34.96 31.86 30.81
N MET A 4 -34.29 30.88 30.24
CA MET A 4 -33.48 29.94 31.00
C MET A 4 -32.00 30.22 30.76
N HIS A 5 -31.39 30.79 31.80
CA HIS A 5 -29.96 30.81 32.05
C HIS A 5 -29.47 29.41 32.42
N PHE A 6 -28.33 28.99 31.88
CA PHE A 6 -27.48 28.03 32.59
C PHE A 6 -26.03 28.54 32.62
N LYS A 7 -25.52 28.65 33.85
CA LYS A 7 -24.19 29.11 34.23
C LYS A 7 -23.13 28.04 33.92
N ARG A 8 -21.94 28.51 33.55
CA ARG A 8 -20.67 27.74 33.56
C ARG A 8 -20.29 27.33 34.99
N PRO A 9 -19.40 26.34 35.13
CA PRO A 9 -18.23 26.55 35.97
C PRO A 9 -16.91 26.36 35.20
N LEU A 10 -15.90 27.04 35.73
CA LEU A 10 -14.51 27.16 35.30
C LEU A 10 -13.68 25.95 35.80
N GLY A 11 -12.55 25.71 35.13
CA GLY A 11 -11.35 25.17 35.77
C GLY A 11 -10.94 23.77 35.33
N GLY A 12 -9.92 23.70 34.47
CA GLY A 12 -9.27 22.46 34.06
C GLY A 12 -8.23 22.69 32.97
N GLU A 13 -7.20 23.49 33.25
CA GLU A 13 -5.93 23.41 32.53
C GLU A 13 -5.25 22.09 32.92
N CYS A 14 -4.78 21.29 31.96
CA CYS A 14 -3.39 20.81 31.92
C CYS A 14 -3.11 19.94 30.69
N ALA A 15 -1.97 20.21 30.05
CA ALA A 15 -1.15 19.33 29.22
C ALA A 15 -1.64 18.94 27.81
N THR A 16 -1.34 19.85 26.87
CA THR A 16 -0.90 19.53 25.51
C THR A 16 0.36 18.67 25.58
N THR A 17 0.31 17.42 25.11
CA THR A 17 1.53 16.63 24.83
C THR A 17 1.62 16.37 23.34
N CYS A 18 2.34 17.26 22.66
CA CYS A 18 2.89 17.02 21.33
C CYS A 18 3.96 15.93 21.44
N TYR A 19 3.72 14.74 20.89
CA TYR A 19 4.81 13.81 20.59
C TYR A 19 5.49 14.27 19.29
N GLN A 20 6.45 15.19 19.44
CA GLN A 20 7.53 15.37 18.48
C GLN A 20 8.65 14.40 18.87
N THR A 21 8.84 13.35 18.08
CA THR A 21 10.09 12.56 18.12
C THR A 21 11.07 13.14 17.12
N PRO A 22 12.23 13.67 17.55
CA PRO A 22 13.29 14.01 16.62
C PRO A 22 14.04 12.74 16.18
N VAL A 23 14.01 12.47 14.87
CA VAL A 23 14.91 11.55 14.19
C VAL A 23 16.34 12.11 14.25
N PRO A 24 17.34 11.39 14.79
CA PRO A 24 18.71 11.85 14.77
C PRO A 24 19.31 11.64 13.37
N TRP A 25 19.51 12.74 12.65
CA TRP A 25 20.28 12.77 11.42
C TRP A 25 21.76 12.51 11.72
N CYS A 26 22.29 11.46 11.13
CA CYS A 26 23.70 11.13 11.12
C CYS A 26 24.45 12.18 10.27
N SER A 27 25.23 13.04 10.93
CA SER A 27 26.13 14.00 10.26
C SER A 27 27.56 13.55 10.50
N ILE A 28 28.17 12.91 9.50
CA ILE A 28 29.61 12.60 9.47
C ILE A 28 30.31 13.75 8.75
N GLY A 29 31.19 14.46 9.46
CA GLY A 29 32.10 15.46 8.91
C GLY A 29 33.36 15.56 9.78
N PRO A 30 34.57 15.58 9.21
CA PRO A 30 35.81 15.29 9.95
C PRO A 30 36.44 16.56 10.55
N ARG A 31 37.02 16.45 11.74
CA ARG A 31 38.15 17.32 12.18
C ARG A 31 39.15 16.56 13.03
N SER A 32 40.40 16.97 12.84
CA SER A 32 41.65 16.30 13.16
C SER A 32 42.32 16.80 14.44
N ARG A 33 43.18 15.92 14.99
CA ARG A 33 44.48 16.14 15.68
C ARG A 33 44.56 16.47 17.18
N GLY A 34 45.38 15.65 17.86
CA GLY A 34 46.18 15.90 19.08
C GLY A 34 45.55 15.39 20.38
N SER A 35 46.22 14.76 21.36
CA SER A 35 47.57 14.19 21.52
C SER A 35 47.56 13.38 22.85
N ALA A 36 48.39 12.35 22.90
CA ALA A 36 49.02 11.65 24.04
C ALA A 36 48.55 11.90 25.50
N GLY A 37 48.35 10.80 26.23
CA GLY A 37 48.31 10.77 27.70
C GLY A 37 48.02 9.36 28.24
N ASP A 38 49.06 8.68 28.73
CA ASP A 38 49.04 7.36 29.38
C ASP A 38 48.15 7.31 30.63
N ALA A 39 47.40 6.22 30.79
CA ALA A 39 47.00 5.71 32.10
C ALA A 39 46.69 4.20 32.02
N GLN A 40 47.54 3.41 32.67
CA GLN A 40 47.29 2.01 32.99
C GLN A 40 46.09 1.88 33.95
N MET A 41 45.15 1.01 33.63
CA MET A 41 44.30 0.35 34.64
C MET A 41 44.10 -1.11 34.25
N GLN A 42 44.65 -2.00 35.07
CA GLN A 42 44.27 -3.40 35.11
C GLN A 42 42.93 -3.52 35.86
N ALA A 43 41.95 -4.17 35.25
CA ALA A 43 40.83 -4.78 35.96
C ALA A 43 40.47 -6.07 35.24
N THR A 44 40.76 -7.19 35.92
CA THR A 44 40.32 -8.54 35.59
C THR A 44 38.86 -8.73 36.02
N LEU A 45 38.15 -9.55 35.23
CA LEU A 45 36.97 -10.39 35.54
C LEU A 45 35.66 -10.08 34.77
N ILE A 46 35.41 -11.00 33.83
CA ILE A 46 34.14 -11.71 33.58
C ILE A 46 32.90 -10.87 33.30
N ASP A 47 32.50 -10.84 32.02
CA ASP A 47 31.12 -11.16 31.67
C ASP A 47 31.06 -11.98 30.37
N ARG A 48 30.21 -13.00 30.39
CA ARG A 48 30.06 -14.06 29.40
C ARG A 48 29.01 -13.63 28.37
N SER A 49 29.38 -13.56 27.09
CA SER A 49 28.40 -13.59 25.99
C SER A 49 28.65 -14.79 25.08
N PRO A 50 27.72 -15.76 24.98
CA PRO A 50 27.83 -16.91 24.10
C PRO A 50 27.19 -16.55 22.75
N ALA A 51 27.89 -15.79 21.91
CA ALA A 51 27.38 -15.47 20.57
C ALA A 51 28.41 -15.66 19.44
N CYS A 52 29.69 -15.90 19.76
CA CYS A 52 30.74 -15.99 18.74
C CYS A 52 31.33 -17.39 18.53
N ALA A 53 30.72 -18.45 19.07
CA ALA A 53 31.27 -19.81 19.05
C ALA A 53 30.47 -20.83 18.21
N TRP A 54 29.76 -20.39 17.16
CA TRP A 54 29.04 -21.30 16.24
C TRP A 54 29.55 -21.30 14.79
N MET A 55 30.54 -20.49 14.46
CA MET A 55 31.22 -20.57 13.16
C MET A 55 32.57 -21.28 13.30
N SER A 56 32.55 -22.59 13.57
CA SER A 56 33.67 -23.50 13.28
C SER A 56 33.27 -24.94 13.60
N LEU A 57 32.52 -25.59 12.70
CA LEU A 57 32.60 -27.05 12.46
C LEU A 57 31.77 -27.41 11.21
N HIS A 58 32.41 -28.13 10.28
CA HIS A 58 31.93 -28.72 9.02
C HIS A 58 32.05 -27.90 7.71
N PRO A 59 33.13 -28.13 6.93
CA PRO A 59 33.13 -27.89 5.50
C PRO A 59 32.69 -29.16 4.74
N ARG A 60 32.01 -28.95 3.60
CA ARG A 60 31.60 -29.96 2.59
C ARG A 60 30.24 -30.63 2.82
N LEU A 61 29.18 -29.85 2.66
CA LEU A 61 27.99 -30.34 1.98
C LEU A 61 28.18 -29.98 0.50
N SER A 62 28.33 -30.98 -0.37
CA SER A 62 28.38 -30.75 -1.82
C SER A 62 27.04 -30.22 -2.30
N ALA A 63 27.06 -29.34 -3.31
CA ALA A 63 25.85 -28.81 -3.95
C ALA A 63 24.89 -29.93 -4.42
N GLU A 64 25.42 -31.12 -4.72
CA GLU A 64 24.66 -32.33 -5.02
C GLU A 64 23.78 -32.82 -3.85
N LEU A 65 24.23 -32.71 -2.60
CA LEU A 65 23.42 -33.20 -1.46
C LEU A 65 22.29 -32.23 -1.13
N VAL A 66 22.49 -30.92 -1.35
CA VAL A 66 21.43 -29.90 -1.24
C VAL A 66 20.40 -30.08 -2.36
N GLY A 67 20.85 -30.33 -3.59
CA GLY A 67 19.96 -30.63 -4.73
C GLY A 67 19.12 -31.89 -4.51
N ARG A 68 19.74 -32.96 -4.01
CA ARG A 68 19.04 -34.22 -3.74
C ARG A 68 18.11 -34.16 -2.53
N LEU A 69 18.32 -33.24 -1.59
CA LEU A 69 17.37 -32.99 -0.49
C LEU A 69 16.14 -32.20 -0.98
N ALA A 70 16.33 -31.28 -1.93
CA ALA A 70 15.24 -30.54 -2.57
C ALA A 70 14.38 -31.45 -3.46
N ASP A 71 15.00 -32.42 -4.16
CA ASP A 71 14.27 -33.39 -4.98
C ASP A 71 13.56 -34.48 -4.14
N ALA A 72 14.09 -34.83 -2.96
CA ALA A 72 13.53 -35.87 -2.09
C ALA A 72 12.39 -35.37 -1.19
N LEU A 73 12.37 -34.06 -0.89
CA LEU A 73 11.22 -33.39 -0.30
C LEU A 73 10.32 -32.95 -1.44
N GLY A 74 9.64 -33.91 -2.08
CA GLY A 74 8.69 -33.70 -3.19
C GLY A 74 8.05 -32.33 -3.09
N GLY A 75 8.61 -31.39 -3.85
CA GLY A 75 8.30 -29.98 -3.77
C GLY A 75 6.99 -29.78 -4.49
N ASP A 76 5.90 -30.19 -3.86
CA ASP A 76 4.64 -29.51 -4.06
C ASP A 76 4.95 -28.05 -3.74
N ASP A 77 5.12 -27.24 -4.78
CA ASP A 77 5.34 -25.81 -4.71
C ASP A 77 4.18 -25.25 -3.90
N VAL A 78 4.37 -25.11 -2.58
CA VAL A 78 3.43 -24.46 -1.64
C VAL A 78 3.51 -22.96 -1.91
N THR A 79 3.27 -22.57 -3.15
CA THR A 79 3.16 -21.19 -3.57
C THR A 79 1.69 -20.86 -3.76
N LEU A 80 1.36 -19.59 -3.54
CA LEU A 80 0.02 -19.08 -3.79
C LEU A 80 -0.32 -19.27 -5.28
N ASN A 81 -1.59 -19.52 -5.59
CA ASN A 81 -2.03 -19.61 -6.98
C ASN A 81 -1.72 -18.30 -7.74
N SER A 82 -1.66 -18.38 -9.08
CA SER A 82 -1.34 -17.27 -10.00
C SER A 82 -2.07 -15.96 -9.67
N GLU A 83 -3.36 -16.07 -9.42
CA GLU A 83 -4.26 -14.95 -9.21
C GLU A 83 -4.02 -14.24 -7.87
N VAL A 84 -3.75 -15.01 -6.80
CA VAL A 84 -3.57 -14.47 -5.44
C VAL A 84 -2.29 -13.66 -5.33
N TRP A 85 -1.15 -14.14 -5.84
CA TRP A 85 0.09 -13.33 -5.76
C TRP A 85 0.07 -12.13 -6.71
N GLN A 86 -0.58 -12.25 -7.87
CA GLN A 86 -0.80 -11.12 -8.76
C GLN A 86 -1.65 -10.02 -8.09
N GLY A 87 -2.70 -10.41 -7.36
CA GLY A 87 -3.50 -9.50 -6.54
C GLY A 87 -2.67 -8.82 -5.45
N HIS A 88 -1.93 -9.60 -4.65
CA HIS A 88 -1.08 -9.04 -3.59
C HIS A 88 0.01 -8.09 -4.10
N PHE A 89 0.58 -8.37 -5.26
CA PHE A 89 1.53 -7.47 -5.89
C PHE A 89 0.88 -6.12 -6.22
N ALA A 90 -0.30 -6.13 -6.87
CA ALA A 90 -1.03 -4.92 -7.19
C ALA A 90 -1.41 -4.11 -5.93
N GLU A 91 -1.88 -4.77 -4.87
CA GLU A 91 -2.15 -4.13 -3.58
C GLU A 91 -0.90 -3.46 -2.99
N GLY A 92 0.24 -4.17 -2.98
CA GLY A 92 1.51 -3.66 -2.48
C GLY A 92 1.99 -2.43 -3.25
N LEU A 93 1.76 -2.38 -4.56
CA LEU A 93 2.11 -1.23 -5.40
C LEU A 93 1.25 -0.01 -5.11
N VAL A 94 -0.07 -0.19 -4.98
CA VAL A 94 -0.98 0.90 -4.58
C VAL A 94 -0.60 1.41 -3.20
N TRP A 95 -0.24 0.53 -2.27
CA TRP A 95 0.25 0.91 -0.96
C TRP A 95 1.54 1.74 -1.02
N ALA A 96 2.51 1.29 -1.82
CA ALA A 96 3.77 2.01 -2.03
C ALA A 96 3.54 3.41 -2.66
N LEU A 97 2.65 3.51 -3.65
CA LEU A 97 2.24 4.78 -4.26
C LEU A 97 1.58 5.71 -3.25
N ALA A 98 0.68 5.20 -2.41
CA ALA A 98 0.03 5.99 -1.36
C ALA A 98 1.06 6.54 -0.35
N CYS A 99 2.01 5.71 0.08
CA CYS A 99 3.10 6.15 0.94
C CYS A 99 3.98 7.20 0.26
N ALA A 100 4.33 7.01 -1.02
CA ALA A 100 5.11 7.97 -1.79
C ALA A 100 4.37 9.32 -1.98
N ALA A 101 3.04 9.29 -2.01
CA ALA A 101 2.18 10.48 -2.05
C ALA A 101 2.00 11.15 -0.68
N GLY A 102 2.59 10.61 0.40
CA GLY A 102 2.40 11.13 1.76
C GLY A 102 0.98 10.94 2.27
N LEU A 103 0.25 9.96 1.74
CA LEU A 103 -1.10 9.61 2.16
C LEU A 103 -1.06 8.51 3.24
N ASN A 104 -2.18 8.29 3.91
CA ASN A 104 -2.35 7.26 4.92
C ASN A 104 -3.20 6.10 4.36
N PRO A 105 -2.58 5.05 3.78
CA PRO A 105 -3.29 3.85 3.35
C PRO A 105 -3.70 2.98 4.55
N GLY A 106 -4.87 2.34 4.45
CA GLY A 106 -5.40 1.43 5.45
C GLY A 106 -6.12 0.25 4.81
N LYS A 107 -5.99 -0.94 5.40
CA LYS A 107 -6.78 -2.13 5.03
C LYS A 107 -7.97 -2.28 5.96
N ARG A 108 -9.09 -2.75 5.42
CA ARG A 108 -10.22 -3.20 6.24
C ARG A 108 -9.95 -4.59 6.77
N VAL A 109 -10.33 -4.84 8.02
CA VAL A 109 -10.12 -6.14 8.69
C VAL A 109 -11.06 -7.21 8.12
N LEU A 110 -12.24 -6.82 7.65
CA LEU A 110 -13.21 -7.71 7.02
C LEU A 110 -13.48 -7.20 5.60
N ASP A 111 -13.24 -8.06 4.61
CA ASP A 111 -13.60 -7.81 3.21
C ASP A 111 -15.04 -8.28 2.96
N VAL A 112 -16.00 -7.43 3.36
CA VAL A 112 -17.43 -7.71 3.21
C VAL A 112 -18.03 -6.97 2.02
N ASP A 113 -17.47 -5.81 1.68
CA ASP A 113 -18.03 -4.87 0.72
C ASP A 113 -17.12 -4.60 -0.48
N GLY A 114 -16.14 -5.48 -0.75
CA GLY A 114 -15.32 -5.44 -1.95
C GLY A 114 -14.34 -4.27 -2.00
N VAL A 115 -14.02 -3.66 -0.86
CA VAL A 115 -13.04 -2.58 -0.72
C VAL A 115 -11.71 -3.15 -0.22
N ASP A 116 -10.70 -3.10 -1.07
CA ASP A 116 -9.35 -3.63 -0.76
C ASP A 116 -8.51 -2.62 0.03
N ILE A 117 -8.69 -1.32 -0.22
CA ILE A 117 -7.90 -0.27 0.44
C ILE A 117 -8.73 1.00 0.69
N GLN A 118 -8.43 1.65 1.82
CA GLN A 118 -8.83 3.01 2.12
C GLN A 118 -7.60 3.92 2.07
N ILE A 119 -7.72 5.10 1.48
CA ILE A 119 -6.61 6.05 1.37
C ILE A 119 -7.06 7.40 1.87
N CYS A 120 -6.42 7.87 2.95
CA CYS A 120 -6.75 9.11 3.64
C CYS A 120 -5.67 10.17 3.43
N PHE A 121 -6.09 11.42 3.22
CA PHE A 121 -5.16 12.55 3.22
C PHE A 121 -4.92 13.03 4.66
N PRO A 122 -3.66 13.10 5.13
CA PRO A 122 -3.37 13.58 6.47
C PRO A 122 -3.49 15.11 6.53
N GLY A 123 -4.68 15.60 6.92
CA GLY A 123 -4.89 17.02 7.20
C GLY A 123 -6.10 17.60 6.47
N LYS A 124 -6.00 18.83 5.99
CA LYS A 124 -7.11 19.53 5.33
C LYS A 124 -6.78 19.74 3.86
N ALA A 125 -7.72 19.42 2.98
CA ALA A 125 -7.64 19.73 1.55
C ALA A 125 -8.88 20.54 1.16
N GLY A 126 -8.68 21.78 0.69
CA GLY A 126 -9.77 22.71 0.40
C GLY A 126 -10.66 22.95 1.62
N THR A 127 -11.95 22.62 1.50
CA THR A 127 -12.93 22.74 2.60
C THR A 127 -13.02 21.47 3.47
N LYS A 128 -12.51 20.33 2.98
CA LYS A 128 -12.63 19.02 3.65
C LYS A 128 -11.47 18.77 4.60
N ARG A 129 -11.78 18.28 5.80
CA ARG A 129 -10.77 17.72 6.71
C ARG A 129 -10.72 16.21 6.54
N TYR A 130 -9.52 15.67 6.46
CA TYR A 130 -9.20 14.25 6.33
C TYR A 130 -10.00 13.59 5.20
N PRO A 131 -9.95 14.13 3.96
CA PRO A 131 -10.66 13.49 2.87
C PRO A 131 -10.09 12.08 2.65
N LEU A 132 -11.00 11.17 2.32
CA LEU A 132 -10.74 9.75 2.21
C LEU A 132 -11.47 9.20 0.98
N ILE A 133 -10.80 8.28 0.30
CA ILE A 133 -11.38 7.48 -0.77
C ILE A 133 -11.21 6.00 -0.46
N GLU A 134 -12.01 5.20 -1.13
CA GLU A 134 -11.94 3.75 -1.10
C GLU A 134 -11.64 3.24 -2.50
N ALA A 135 -10.96 2.09 -2.58
CA ALA A 135 -10.72 1.46 -3.86
C ALA A 135 -10.78 -0.06 -3.78
N GLN A 136 -11.34 -0.65 -4.84
CA GLN A 136 -11.12 -2.06 -5.16
C GLN A 136 -9.94 -2.14 -6.13
N ILE A 137 -9.03 -3.09 -5.88
CA ILE A 137 -7.84 -3.34 -6.65
C ILE A 137 -8.04 -4.63 -7.42
N LYS A 138 -7.89 -4.53 -8.74
CA LYS A 138 -7.82 -5.68 -9.64
C LYS A 138 -6.53 -5.64 -10.42
N SER A 139 -6.11 -6.80 -10.89
CA SER A 139 -4.90 -6.97 -11.66
C SER A 139 -5.19 -7.76 -12.93
N CYS A 140 -4.42 -7.47 -13.98
CA CYS A 140 -4.49 -8.18 -15.25
C CYS A 140 -3.10 -8.24 -15.87
N SER A 141 -2.76 -9.36 -16.50
CA SER A 141 -1.49 -9.54 -17.22
C SER A 141 -1.64 -9.49 -18.73
N ASN A 142 -2.87 -9.63 -19.22
CA ASN A 142 -3.18 -9.57 -20.65
C ASN A 142 -4.41 -8.68 -20.89
N PRO A 143 -4.27 -7.34 -20.76
CA PRO A 143 -5.38 -6.44 -20.98
C PRO A 143 -5.89 -6.47 -22.43
N THR A 144 -7.21 -6.43 -22.61
CA THR A 144 -7.81 -6.18 -23.92
C THR A 144 -7.94 -4.68 -24.13
N TYR A 145 -7.36 -4.18 -25.22
CA TYR A 145 -7.43 -2.76 -25.57
C TYR A 145 -8.53 -2.51 -26.61
N VAL A 146 -9.34 -1.49 -26.36
CA VAL A 146 -10.34 -0.98 -27.29
C VAL A 146 -10.12 0.52 -27.40
N ASN A 147 -9.59 0.97 -28.55
CA ASN A 147 -9.15 2.36 -28.77
C ASN A 147 -8.15 2.83 -27.69
N ASP A 148 -8.46 3.93 -27.01
CA ASP A 148 -7.67 4.54 -25.94
C ASP A 148 -8.03 4.02 -24.54
N SER A 149 -8.83 2.96 -24.46
CA SER A 149 -9.27 2.37 -23.19
C SER A 149 -8.91 0.89 -23.08
N PHE A 150 -8.73 0.46 -21.84
CA PHE A 150 -8.66 -0.94 -21.42
C PHE A 150 -10.09 -1.44 -21.20
N SER A 151 -10.47 -2.55 -21.82
CA SER A 151 -11.72 -3.24 -21.53
C SER A 151 -11.45 -4.34 -20.51
N TYR A 152 -12.07 -4.22 -19.32
CA TYR A 152 -11.92 -5.19 -18.24
C TYR A 152 -13.29 -5.75 -17.83
N PRO A 153 -13.52 -7.08 -17.94
CA PRO A 153 -14.73 -7.71 -17.46
C PRO A 153 -14.68 -7.85 -15.93
N ILE A 154 -15.52 -7.11 -15.23
CA ILE A 154 -15.66 -7.19 -13.78
C ILE A 154 -16.93 -8.00 -13.42
N PRO A 155 -16.92 -8.88 -12.40
CA PRO A 155 -18.13 -9.51 -11.90
C PRO A 155 -19.19 -8.47 -11.51
N VAL A 156 -20.46 -8.70 -11.83
CA VAL A 156 -21.54 -7.74 -11.57
C VAL A 156 -21.67 -7.41 -10.08
N LYS A 157 -21.41 -8.37 -9.19
CA LYS A 157 -21.32 -8.10 -7.75
C LYS A 157 -20.31 -6.99 -7.46
N ASN A 158 -19.06 -7.16 -7.91
CA ASN A 158 -17.98 -6.20 -7.69
C ASN A 158 -18.25 -4.85 -8.35
N TYR A 159 -18.88 -4.85 -9.53
CA TYR A 159 -19.33 -3.62 -10.17
C TYR A 159 -20.35 -2.89 -9.28
N ASN A 160 -21.38 -3.59 -8.80
CA ASN A 160 -22.41 -3.00 -7.94
C ASN A 160 -21.87 -2.56 -6.57
N ASP A 161 -20.82 -3.19 -6.05
CA ASP A 161 -20.16 -2.78 -4.80
C ASP A 161 -19.40 -1.44 -4.94
N LEU A 162 -19.09 -1.02 -6.17
CA LEU A 162 -18.35 0.20 -6.50
C LEU A 162 -19.22 1.40 -6.90
N ILE A 163 -20.49 1.18 -7.23
CA ILE A 163 -21.42 2.24 -7.61
C ILE A 163 -22.20 2.77 -6.40
N GLY A 164 -22.76 3.96 -6.51
CA GLY A 164 -23.60 4.58 -5.49
C GLY A 164 -23.45 6.09 -5.45
N VAL A 165 -24.18 6.74 -4.55
CA VAL A 165 -24.10 8.18 -4.30
C VAL A 165 -23.46 8.44 -2.94
N VAL A 166 -22.45 9.33 -2.90
CA VAL A 166 -21.76 9.67 -1.65
C VAL A 166 -22.71 10.44 -0.73
N GLY A 167 -22.89 9.94 0.50
CA GLY A 167 -23.78 10.51 1.50
C GLY A 167 -25.21 9.95 1.50
N GLU A 168 -25.56 9.16 0.48
CA GLU A 168 -26.84 8.43 0.41
C GLU A 168 -26.59 6.93 0.56
N ASP A 169 -25.88 6.32 -0.40
CA ASP A 169 -25.58 4.89 -0.40
C ASP A 169 -24.23 4.59 0.26
N LEU A 170 -23.24 5.45 0.03
CA LEU A 170 -21.84 5.20 0.41
C LEU A 170 -21.26 6.37 1.22
N PRO A 171 -20.43 6.10 2.24
CA PRO A 171 -19.83 7.16 3.06
C PRO A 171 -18.69 7.90 2.33
N SER A 172 -18.11 7.29 1.30
CA SER A 172 -16.93 7.79 0.58
C SER A 172 -16.96 7.33 -0.87
N ARG A 173 -16.29 8.10 -1.74
CA ARG A 173 -16.15 7.77 -3.17
C ARG A 173 -15.30 6.52 -3.35
N ARG A 174 -15.77 5.58 -4.19
CA ARG A 174 -15.08 4.33 -4.52
C ARG A 174 -14.53 4.37 -5.93
N TYR A 175 -13.33 3.83 -6.10
CA TYR A 175 -12.69 3.68 -7.41
C TYR A 175 -12.34 2.23 -7.69
N LEU A 176 -12.27 1.88 -8.97
CA LEU A 176 -11.58 0.66 -9.40
C LEU A 176 -10.16 1.03 -9.80
N PHE A 177 -9.17 0.45 -9.13
CA PHE A 177 -7.78 0.47 -9.55
C PHE A 177 -7.45 -0.81 -10.30
N LEU A 178 -6.99 -0.68 -11.53
CA LEU A 178 -6.63 -1.80 -12.40
C LEU A 178 -5.13 -1.79 -12.67
N ALA A 179 -4.40 -2.73 -12.07
CA ALA A 179 -2.98 -2.92 -12.30
C ALA A 179 -2.75 -3.80 -13.54
N HIS A 180 -2.09 -3.23 -14.55
CA HIS A 180 -1.46 -4.01 -15.62
C HIS A 180 -0.07 -4.43 -15.16
N VAL A 181 0.12 -5.75 -15.03
CA VAL A 181 1.36 -6.38 -14.55
C VAL A 181 1.92 -7.32 -15.62
N PRO A 182 3.20 -7.71 -15.57
CA PRO A 182 3.76 -8.73 -16.45
C PRO A 182 3.01 -10.07 -16.35
N ALA A 183 3.12 -10.92 -17.37
CA ALA A 183 2.62 -12.29 -17.29
C ALA A 183 3.51 -13.16 -16.38
N GLU A 184 4.81 -12.91 -16.40
CA GLU A 184 5.80 -13.68 -15.65
C GLU A 184 6.15 -13.02 -14.32
N LYS A 185 6.06 -13.79 -13.22
CA LYS A 185 6.32 -13.30 -11.86
C LYS A 185 7.72 -12.76 -11.65
N THR A 186 8.69 -13.32 -12.38
CA THR A 186 10.10 -12.93 -12.32
C THR A 186 10.33 -11.52 -12.86
N GLU A 187 9.37 -10.96 -13.61
CA GLU A 187 9.45 -9.63 -14.18
C GLU A 187 8.79 -8.56 -13.30
N TYR A 188 8.13 -8.94 -12.20
CA TYR A 188 7.40 -7.99 -11.35
C TYR A 188 8.31 -6.93 -10.73
N VAL A 189 9.47 -7.37 -10.25
CA VAL A 189 10.45 -6.51 -9.60
C VAL A 189 11.82 -6.78 -10.20
N GLU A 190 12.36 -5.77 -10.85
CA GLU A 190 13.76 -5.75 -11.28
C GLU A 190 14.58 -5.02 -10.22
N SER A 191 15.59 -5.69 -9.67
CA SER A 191 16.44 -5.12 -8.62
C SER A 191 17.85 -4.86 -9.14
N SER A 192 18.36 -3.68 -8.84
CA SER A 192 19.73 -3.27 -9.14
C SER A 192 20.38 -2.65 -7.91
N VAL A 193 21.69 -2.40 -7.98
CA VAL A 193 22.40 -1.69 -6.91
C VAL A 193 21.83 -0.27 -6.81
N GLY A 194 21.04 -0.03 -5.76
CA GLY A 194 20.47 1.29 -5.44
C GLY A 194 19.02 1.51 -5.88
N SER A 195 18.37 0.56 -6.57
CA SER A 195 16.95 0.69 -6.91
C SER A 195 16.23 -0.65 -7.07
N SER A 196 14.94 -0.65 -6.76
CA SER A 196 14.00 -1.69 -7.18
C SER A 196 12.97 -1.05 -8.09
N GLN A 197 12.88 -1.55 -9.32
CA GLN A 197 11.93 -1.10 -10.32
C GLN A 197 10.79 -2.10 -10.38
N PHE A 198 9.59 -1.62 -10.09
CA PHE A 198 8.39 -2.43 -10.18
C PHE A 198 7.81 -2.26 -11.59
N ARG A 199 7.70 -3.35 -12.36
CA ARG A 199 7.11 -3.30 -13.70
C ARG A 199 5.59 -3.37 -13.57
N HIS A 200 4.94 -2.22 -13.68
CA HIS A 200 3.49 -2.11 -13.59
C HIS A 200 2.99 -0.78 -14.17
N ALA A 201 1.73 -0.76 -14.58
CA ALA A 201 0.97 0.46 -14.78
C ALA A 201 -0.38 0.29 -14.09
N ILE A 202 -0.70 1.15 -13.13
CA ILE A 202 -2.01 1.13 -12.47
C ILE A 202 -2.87 2.20 -13.12
N TYR A 203 -4.08 1.83 -13.49
CA TYR A 203 -5.09 2.75 -14.02
C TYR A 203 -6.24 2.87 -13.04
N TRP A 204 -7.02 3.93 -13.15
CA TRP A 204 -8.19 4.14 -12.30
C TRP A 204 -9.44 4.48 -13.11
N VAL A 205 -10.60 4.12 -12.59
CA VAL A 205 -11.90 4.54 -13.12
C VAL A 205 -12.87 4.75 -11.97
N ASP A 206 -13.74 5.73 -12.15
CA ASP A 206 -14.85 6.03 -11.26
C ASP A 206 -16.15 5.43 -11.83
N LEU A 207 -16.82 4.60 -11.04
CA LEU A 207 -18.09 3.96 -11.43
C LEU A 207 -19.28 4.50 -10.63
N MET A 208 -19.06 5.51 -9.79
CA MET A 208 -20.10 6.09 -8.97
C MET A 208 -21.21 6.70 -9.83
N GLU A 209 -22.41 6.78 -9.26
CA GLU A 209 -23.58 7.38 -9.92
C GLU A 209 -24.03 6.63 -11.21
N LYS A 210 -23.50 5.43 -11.49
CA LYS A 210 -23.98 4.52 -12.56
C LYS A 210 -25.09 3.60 -12.03
N ASP A 211 -25.91 3.07 -12.95
CA ASP A 211 -27.02 2.17 -12.59
C ASP A 211 -26.53 0.75 -12.18
N PRO A 212 -27.17 0.13 -11.17
CA PRO A 212 -26.90 -1.25 -10.80
C PRO A 212 -27.34 -2.23 -11.87
N ILE A 213 -26.62 -3.35 -11.95
CA ILE A 213 -26.93 -4.44 -12.86
C ILE A 213 -27.48 -5.62 -12.07
N ASP A 214 -28.55 -6.23 -12.59
CA ASP A 214 -29.15 -7.42 -12.00
C ASP A 214 -28.21 -8.64 -12.15
N PRO A 215 -27.70 -9.21 -11.05
CA PRO A 215 -26.77 -10.35 -11.10
C PRO A 215 -27.41 -11.62 -11.68
N GLU A 216 -28.74 -11.75 -11.68
CA GLU A 216 -29.43 -12.90 -12.29
C GLU A 216 -29.44 -12.81 -13.82
N LYS A 217 -29.33 -11.60 -14.38
CA LYS A 217 -29.39 -11.36 -15.84
C LYS A 217 -28.01 -11.28 -16.48
N GLN A 218 -27.00 -10.88 -15.73
CA GLN A 218 -25.66 -10.65 -16.25
C GLN A 218 -24.61 -10.98 -15.18
N ALA A 219 -23.67 -11.86 -15.52
CA ALA A 219 -22.61 -12.26 -14.59
C ALA A 219 -21.45 -11.24 -14.55
N HIS A 220 -21.16 -10.59 -15.68
CA HIS A 220 -20.01 -9.68 -15.83
C HIS A 220 -20.39 -8.42 -16.60
N LYS A 221 -19.84 -7.27 -16.18
CA LYS A 221 -19.91 -6.00 -16.90
C LYS A 221 -18.52 -5.66 -17.44
N SER A 222 -18.44 -5.29 -18.71
CA SER A 222 -17.19 -4.71 -19.23
C SER A 222 -17.11 -3.24 -18.84
N VAL A 223 -16.02 -2.88 -18.17
CA VAL A 223 -15.68 -1.51 -17.78
C VAL A 223 -14.55 -1.03 -18.69
N HIS A 224 -14.68 0.20 -19.19
CA HIS A 224 -13.67 0.85 -20.01
C HIS A 224 -12.83 1.79 -19.15
N VAL A 225 -11.55 1.46 -18.96
CA VAL A 225 -10.60 2.27 -18.19
C VAL A 225 -9.71 3.05 -19.16
N PRO A 226 -9.78 4.39 -19.21
CA PRO A 226 -8.94 5.17 -20.13
C PRO A 226 -7.45 5.04 -19.84
N LYS A 227 -6.61 4.97 -20.88
CA LYS A 227 -5.14 4.99 -20.75
C LYS A 227 -4.64 6.30 -20.12
N SER A 228 -5.38 7.38 -20.29
CA SER A 228 -5.08 8.68 -19.66
C SER A 228 -5.24 8.64 -18.14
N ASN A 229 -6.01 7.69 -17.60
CA ASN A 229 -6.24 7.56 -16.17
C ASN A 229 -5.12 6.76 -15.49
N LEU A 230 -3.87 7.14 -15.75
CA LEU A 230 -2.72 6.54 -15.10
C LEU A 230 -2.69 6.98 -13.62
N LEU A 231 -2.56 6.02 -12.71
CA LEU A 231 -2.40 6.24 -11.29
C LEU A 231 -0.92 6.50 -10.98
N THR A 232 -0.65 7.71 -10.54
CA THR A 232 0.66 8.26 -10.19
C THR A 232 0.54 8.89 -8.81
N VAL A 233 1.65 9.32 -8.21
CA VAL A 233 1.62 10.08 -6.95
C VAL A 233 0.73 11.32 -7.06
N GLU A 234 0.87 12.07 -8.15
CA GLU A 234 0.09 13.28 -8.40
C GLU A 234 -1.39 12.95 -8.58
N THR A 235 -1.70 11.97 -9.44
CA THR A 235 -3.10 11.65 -9.73
C THR A 235 -3.79 11.03 -8.52
N LEU A 236 -3.13 10.14 -7.77
CA LEU A 236 -3.67 9.58 -6.54
C LEU A 236 -3.97 10.67 -5.51
N THR A 237 -3.05 11.63 -5.30
CA THR A 237 -3.28 12.77 -4.41
C THR A 237 -4.49 13.60 -4.86
N GLY A 238 -4.63 13.82 -6.16
CA GLY A 238 -5.77 14.53 -6.75
C GLY A 238 -7.10 13.81 -6.56
N LEU A 239 -7.13 12.48 -6.64
CA LEU A 239 -8.32 11.66 -6.36
C LEU A 239 -8.73 11.76 -4.89
N VAL A 240 -7.77 11.69 -3.96
CA VAL A 240 -8.08 11.77 -2.52
C VAL A 240 -8.57 13.16 -2.14
N THR A 241 -7.94 14.21 -2.66
CA THR A 241 -8.26 15.60 -2.32
C THR A 241 -9.47 16.16 -3.09
N GLY A 242 -9.89 15.47 -4.16
CA GLY A 242 -11.02 15.88 -5.01
C GLY A 242 -10.69 17.01 -5.98
N THR A 243 -9.42 17.18 -6.35
CA THR A 243 -8.98 18.20 -7.31
C THR A 243 -8.97 17.72 -8.76
N LEU A 244 -9.08 16.40 -8.98
CA LEU A 244 -9.21 15.83 -10.33
C LEU A 244 -10.67 15.72 -10.74
N ALA A 245 -10.93 16.05 -12.00
CA ALA A 245 -12.21 15.76 -12.64
C ALA A 245 -12.42 14.24 -12.74
N ILE A 246 -13.66 13.80 -12.50
CA ILE A 246 -14.07 12.40 -12.54
C ILE A 246 -13.91 11.89 -13.98
N GLY A 247 -13.10 10.85 -14.18
CA GLY A 247 -12.83 10.26 -15.49
C GLY A 247 -13.43 8.85 -15.63
N GLY A 248 -14.35 8.67 -16.58
CA GLY A 248 -14.89 7.36 -16.98
C GLY A 248 -16.32 7.43 -17.53
N GLU A 249 -16.51 7.04 -18.80
CA GLU A 249 -17.83 6.77 -19.41
C GLU A 249 -18.17 5.28 -19.39
#